data_AF-A0A7S2W036-F1
#
_entry.id   AF-A0A7S2W036-F1
#
_cell.length_a   1.000
_cell.length_b   1.000
_cell.length_c   1.000
_cell.angle_alpha   90.00
_cell.angle_beta   90.00
_cell.angle_gamma   90.00
#
_symmetry.space_group_name_H-M   'P 1'
#
loop_
_entity.id
_entity.type
_entity.pdbx_description
1 polymer ?
#
loop_
_entity_poly.entity_id
_entity_poly.type
_entity_poly.pdbx_seq_one_letter_code
_entity_poly.pdbx_strand_id
1 'polypeptide(L)'
;TTKTMGTRKSNCRLSVELCLEHFTMPEELADPVHCLSCNEKTPTYKQHTFAKLPNVLCLHLKRFDAVSNKKITDFVTFPAHGLDMGPHLPHWCEVVQGENTKSI
;
A
#
# COMPACT_ATOMS: atom_id res chain seq x y z
N THR A 1 -37.83 3.83 1.87
CA THR A 1 -37.54 2.45 2.33
C THR A 1 -36.09 2.15 2.04
N THR A 2 -35.35 1.78 3.10
CA THR A 2 -33.99 1.19 3.16
C THR A 2 -32.81 1.87 2.44
N LYS A 3 -32.02 2.63 3.21
CA LYS A 3 -30.61 2.96 2.92
C LYS A 3 -29.75 1.71 3.18
N THR A 4 -28.98 1.29 2.18
CA THR A 4 -28.01 0.19 2.29
C THR A 4 -26.87 0.64 3.21
N MET A 5 -26.83 0.05 4.40
CA MET A 5 -25.80 0.24 5.40
C MET A 5 -24.56 -0.55 4.96
N GLY A 6 -23.55 0.17 4.48
CA GLY A 6 -22.22 -0.39 4.22
C GLY A 6 -21.70 -1.05 5.49
N THR A 7 -21.38 -2.33 5.37
CA THR A 7 -20.92 -3.20 6.45
C THR A 7 -19.69 -2.60 7.12
N ARG A 8 -19.76 -2.41 8.45
CA ARG A 8 -18.58 -2.11 9.28
C ARG A 8 -17.60 -3.27 9.09
N LYS A 9 -16.48 -2.97 8.42
CA LYS A 9 -15.38 -3.92 8.24
C LYS A 9 -14.94 -4.41 9.62
N SER A 10 -14.78 -5.72 9.72
CA SER A 10 -14.30 -6.50 10.86
C SER A 10 -13.20 -5.78 11.64
N ASN A 11 -13.11 -6.06 12.95
CA ASN A 11 -11.96 -5.69 13.78
C ASN A 11 -10.68 -6.41 13.28
N CYS A 12 -10.18 -6.03 12.11
CA CYS A 12 -8.79 -6.23 11.70
C CYS A 12 -7.99 -5.32 12.61
N ARG A 13 -7.21 -5.89 13.53
CA ARG A 13 -6.32 -5.12 14.38
C ARG A 13 -5.33 -4.39 13.48
N LEU A 14 -5.38 -3.05 13.49
CA LEU A 14 -4.43 -2.20 12.78
C LEU A 14 -3.03 -2.38 13.39
N SER A 15 -2.03 -2.62 12.57
CA SER A 15 -0.63 -2.74 12.98
C SER A 15 0.31 -1.97 12.05
N VAL A 16 1.53 -1.70 12.53
CA VAL A 16 2.57 -1.05 11.71
C VAL A 16 2.93 -1.91 10.50
N GLU A 17 3.00 -3.23 10.66
CA GLU A 17 3.26 -4.18 9.59
C GLU A 17 2.20 -4.06 8.49
N LEU A 18 0.91 -4.08 8.85
CA LEU A 18 -0.18 -3.89 7.89
C LEU A 18 -0.11 -2.51 7.20
N CYS A 19 0.29 -1.47 7.92
CA CYS A 19 0.50 -0.15 7.32
C CYS A 19 1.66 -0.14 6.32
N LEU A 20 2.75 -0.88 6.59
CA LEU A 20 3.91 -0.98 5.69
C LEU A 20 3.59 -1.83 4.45
N GLU A 21 2.86 -2.93 4.63
CA GLU A 21 2.29 -3.72 3.53
C GLU A 21 1.45 -2.83 2.62
N HIS A 22 0.49 -2.08 3.18
CA HIS A 22 -0.33 -1.16 2.40
C HIS A 22 0.51 -0.04 1.75
N PHE A 23 1.53 0.48 2.44
CA PHE A 23 2.40 1.53 1.89
C PHE A 23 3.19 1.05 0.66
N THR A 24 3.58 -0.23 0.65
CA THR A 24 4.40 -0.84 -0.41
C THR A 24 3.60 -1.66 -1.42
N MET A 25 2.28 -1.72 -1.29
CA MET A 25 1.40 -2.37 -2.24
C MET A 25 1.37 -1.58 -3.57
N PRO A 26 1.39 -2.25 -4.74
CA PRO A 26 1.17 -1.58 -6.01
C PRO A 26 -0.21 -0.91 -6.05
N GLU A 27 -0.25 0.33 -6.50
CA GLU A 27 -1.48 1.11 -6.69
C GLU A 27 -1.63 1.47 -8.18
N GLU A 28 -2.86 1.38 -8.70
CA GLU A 28 -3.16 1.87 -10.05
C GLU A 28 -3.25 3.40 -10.03
N LEU A 29 -2.54 4.05 -10.93
CA LEU A 29 -2.65 5.49 -11.12
C LEU A 29 -4.00 5.82 -11.75
N ALA A 30 -4.67 6.87 -11.23
CA ALA A 30 -5.95 7.32 -11.76
C ALA A 30 -5.87 7.75 -13.24
N ASP A 31 -4.72 8.32 -13.63
CA ASP A 31 -4.46 8.74 -14.99
C ASP A 31 -3.53 7.75 -15.71
N PRO A 32 -3.93 7.26 -16.90
CA PRO A 32 -3.06 6.47 -17.75
C PRO A 32 -1.78 7.23 -18.14
N VAL A 33 -0.64 6.56 -18.07
CA VAL A 33 0.67 7.12 -18.43
C VAL A 33 1.07 6.62 -19.82
N HIS A 34 1.78 7.46 -20.58
CA HIS A 34 2.27 7.08 -21.91
C HIS A 34 3.40 6.05 -21.79
N CYS A 35 3.21 4.88 -22.39
CA CYS A 35 4.21 3.83 -22.47
C CYS A 35 5.04 3.99 -23.76
N LEU A 36 6.36 4.15 -23.62
CA LEU A 36 7.27 4.30 -24.77
C LEU A 36 7.35 3.04 -25.64
N SER A 37 7.13 1.86 -25.07
CA SER A 37 7.18 0.58 -25.81
C SER A 37 5.93 0.36 -26.65
N CYS A 38 4.75 0.76 -26.15
CA CYS A 38 3.47 0.57 -26.85
C CYS A 38 3.06 1.81 -27.66
N ASN A 39 3.68 2.97 -27.41
CA ASN A 39 3.33 4.28 -27.96
C ASN A 39 1.88 4.72 -27.69
N GLU A 40 1.30 4.30 -26.57
CA GLU A 40 -0.08 4.59 -26.17
C GLU A 40 -0.18 4.93 -24.68
N LYS A 41 -1.30 5.52 -24.25
CA LYS A 41 -1.61 5.75 -22.83
C LYS A 41 -2.16 4.48 -22.21
N THR A 42 -1.48 3.93 -21.21
CA THR A 42 -1.83 2.64 -20.60
C THR A 42 -2.15 2.78 -19.11
N PRO A 43 -3.05 1.95 -18.55
CA PRO A 43 -3.17 1.77 -17.11
C PRO A 43 -1.80 1.48 -16.52
N THR A 44 -1.43 2.24 -15.50
CA THR A 44 -0.06 2.21 -14.97
C THR A 44 -0.11 2.00 -13.48
N TYR A 45 0.68 1.05 -13.00
CA TYR A 45 0.82 0.75 -11.59
C TYR A 45 2.08 1.43 -11.06
N LYS A 46 1.95 2.04 -9.88
CA LYS A 46 3.06 2.62 -9.11
C LYS A 46 3.23 1.83 -7.83
N GLN A 47 4.46 1.62 -7.42
CA GLN A 47 4.78 0.96 -6.16
C GLN A 47 5.85 1.77 -5.42
N HIS A 48 5.69 1.86 -4.09
CA HIS A 48 6.74 2.37 -3.21
C HIS A 48 7.58 1.24 -2.65
N THR A 49 8.89 1.45 -2.55
CA THR A 49 9.82 0.52 -1.91
C THR A 49 10.86 1.30 -1.09
N PHE A 50 11.52 0.61 -0.17
CA PHE A 50 12.66 1.17 0.55
C PHE A 50 13.95 0.74 -0.13
N ALA A 51 14.58 1.63 -0.90
CA ALA A 51 15.82 1.31 -1.61
C ALA A 51 16.96 0.88 -0.67
N LYS A 52 17.04 1.51 0.51
CA LYS A 52 17.99 1.19 1.58
C LYS A 52 17.39 1.59 2.92
N LEU A 53 17.69 0.81 3.96
CA LEU A 53 17.28 1.12 5.33
C LEU A 53 18.33 1.95 6.07
N PRO A 54 17.92 2.98 6.82
CA PRO A 54 18.81 3.69 7.73
C PRO A 54 19.09 2.85 8.99
N ASN A 55 20.14 3.21 9.73
CA ASN A 55 20.42 2.60 11.05
C ASN A 55 19.31 2.91 12.07
N VAL A 56 18.62 4.04 11.90
CA VAL A 56 17.47 4.45 12.72
C VAL A 56 16.33 4.83 11.77
N LEU A 57 15.26 4.02 11.80
CA LEU A 57 14.06 4.24 10.99
C LEU A 57 13.00 4.99 11.80
N CYS A 58 12.61 6.17 11.34
CA CYS A 58 11.53 6.96 11.93
C CYS A 58 10.23 6.74 11.16
N LEU A 59 9.18 6.24 11.83
CA LEU A 59 7.86 6.02 11.23
C LEU A 59 6.86 7.04 11.76
N HIS A 60 6.26 7.82 10.85
CA HIS A 60 5.20 8.76 11.18
C HIS A 60 3.84 8.19 10.74
N LEU A 61 2.96 7.93 11.72
CA LEU A 61 1.58 7.53 11.45
C LEU A 61 0.74 8.75 11.05
N LYS A 62 0.29 8.80 9.80
CA LYS A 62 -0.55 9.89 9.27
C LYS A 62 -1.98 9.81 9.83
N ARG A 63 -2.17 10.32 11.04
CA ARG A 63 -3.43 10.22 11.81
C ARG A 63 -4.42 11.36 11.54
N PHE A 64 -4.48 11.86 10.32
CA PHE A 64 -5.35 12.98 9.95
C PHE A 64 -6.15 12.61 8.71
N ASP A 65 -7.48 12.65 8.84
CA ASP A 65 -8.38 12.55 7.71
C ASP A 65 -8.65 13.97 7.18
N ALA A 66 -8.22 14.21 5.93
CA ALA A 66 -8.36 15.49 5.27
C ALA A 66 -9.80 15.83 4.88
N VAL A 67 -10.65 14.81 4.66
CA VAL A 67 -12.05 15.02 4.24
C VAL A 67 -12.90 15.41 5.45
N SER A 68 -12.75 14.68 6.55
CA SER A 68 -13.53 14.95 7.76
C SER A 68 -12.87 15.95 8.73
N ASN A 69 -11.62 16.35 8.49
CA ASN A 69 -10.80 17.18 9.39
C ASN A 69 -10.74 16.62 10.82
N LYS A 70 -10.66 15.29 10.96
CA LYS A 70 -10.62 14.60 12.25
C LYS A 70 -9.32 13.86 12.47
N LYS A 71 -8.95 13.73 13.75
CA LYS A 71 -7.86 12.87 14.20
C LYS A 71 -8.29 11.41 14.15
N ILE A 72 -7.44 10.56 13.57
CA ILE A 72 -7.59 9.11 13.58
C ILE A 72 -7.04 8.58 14.90
N THR A 73 -7.94 8.17 15.79
CA THR A 73 -7.63 7.73 17.16
C THR A 73 -7.48 6.22 17.30
N ASP A 74 -7.64 5.46 16.21
CA ASP A 74 -7.52 4.01 16.21
C ASP A 74 -6.18 3.55 16.78
N PHE A 75 -6.23 2.54 17.63
CA PHE A 75 -5.04 1.91 18.18
C PHE A 75 -4.29 1.17 17.07
N VAL A 76 -2.99 1.39 17.00
CA VAL A 76 -2.10 0.73 16.04
C VAL A 76 -1.07 -0.05 16.85
N THR A 77 -1.07 -1.37 16.74
CA THR A 77 -0.06 -2.21 17.37
C THR A 77 1.27 -2.09 16.64
N PHE A 78 2.36 -2.23 17.38
CA PHE A 78 3.71 -2.29 16.83
C PHE A 78 4.56 -3.27 17.64
N PRO A 79 5.52 -3.95 17.02
CA PRO A 79 6.39 -4.87 17.71
C PRO A 79 7.44 -4.08 18.51
N ALA A 80 7.73 -4.51 19.73
CA ALA A 80 8.82 -3.92 20.53
C ALA A 80 10.20 -4.24 19.95
N HIS A 81 10.34 -5.40 19.30
CA HIS A 81 11.56 -5.89 18.68
C HIS A 81 11.24 -6.65 17.39
N GLY A 82 12.16 -6.65 16.44
CA GLY A 82 12.08 -7.51 15.25
C GLY A 82 11.02 -7.09 14.23
N LEU A 83 10.91 -5.79 13.93
CA LEU A 83 10.17 -5.35 12.75
C LEU A 83 10.92 -5.78 11.48
N ASP A 84 10.39 -6.75 10.75
CA ASP A 84 10.99 -7.21 9.49
C ASP A 84 10.67 -6.24 8.35
N MET A 85 11.71 -5.61 7.81
CA MET A 85 11.61 -4.68 6.67
C MET A 85 11.98 -5.35 5.34
N GLY A 86 12.46 -6.60 5.36
CA GLY A 86 12.90 -7.35 4.18
C GLY A 86 11.87 -7.33 3.04
N PRO A 87 10.59 -7.65 3.29
CA PRO A 87 9.54 -7.66 2.26
C PRO A 87 9.31 -6.33 1.55
N HIS A 88 9.74 -5.21 2.16
CA HIS A 88 9.52 -3.86 1.66
C HIS A 88 10.73 -3.30 0.87
N LEU A 89 11.77 -4.11 0.67
CA LEU A 89 12.96 -3.77 -0.11
C LEU A 89 12.82 -4.19 -1.58
N PRO A 90 13.44 -3.47 -2.53
CA PRO A 90 13.22 -3.66 -3.97
C PRO A 90 13.60 -5.05 -4.52
N HIS A 91 14.47 -5.79 -3.85
CA HIS A 91 14.92 -7.11 -4.29
C HIS A 91 14.04 -8.27 -3.77
N TRP A 92 13.07 -7.98 -2.90
CA TRP A 92 12.09 -8.94 -2.38
C TRP A 92 10.67 -8.68 -2.88
N CYS A 93 10.41 -7.49 -3.45
CA CYS A 93 9.18 -7.22 -4.17
C CYS A 93 9.22 -7.95 -5.52
N GLU A 94 8.82 -9.22 -5.55
CA GLU A 94 8.36 -9.83 -6.79
C GLU A 94 7.18 -8.99 -7.27
N VAL A 95 7.37 -8.31 -8.41
CA VAL A 95 6.25 -7.80 -9.19
C VAL A 95 5.37 -9.02 -9.43
N VAL A 96 4.20 -9.08 -8.80
CA VAL A 96 3.16 -10.04 -9.18
C VAL A 96 2.75 -9.62 -10.59
N GLN A 97 3.50 -10.12 -11.58
CA GLN A 97 3.12 -10.04 -12.96
C GLN A 97 1.82 -10.83 -13.03
N GLY A 98 0.70 -10.13 -13.21
CA GLY A 98 -0.55 -10.77 -13.54
C GLY A 98 -0.28 -11.75 -14.67
N GLU A 99 -0.56 -13.03 -14.40
CA GLU A 99 -0.44 -14.13 -15.35
C GLU A 99 -1.23 -13.76 -16.61
N ASN A 100 -0.53 -13.32 -17.65
CA ASN A 100 -1.11 -13.20 -18.97
C ASN A 100 -0.85 -14.54 -19.66
N THR A 101 -1.69 -15.54 -19.36
CA THR A 101 -1.78 -16.75 -20.19
C THR A 101 -2.39 -16.37 -21.53
N LYS A 102 -1.57 -15.85 -22.45
CA LYS A 102 -1.78 -16.03 -23.88
C LYS A 102 -1.05 -17.31 -24.28
N SER A 103 -1.75 -18.43 -24.12
CA SER A 103 -1.44 -19.65 -24.86
C SER A 103 -2.02 -19.49 -26.26
N ILE A 104 -1.11 -19.57 -27.24
CA ILE A 104 -1.23 -20.04 -28.64
C ILE A 104 -2.65 -20.06 -29.23
#